data_AF-A0A285PU68-F1
#
_entry.id   AF-A0A285PU68-F1
#
_cell.length_a   1.000
_cell.length_b   1.000
_cell.length_c   1.000
_cell.angle_alpha   90.00
_cell.angle_beta   90.00
_cell.angle_gamma   90.00
#
_symmetry.space_group_name_H-M   'P 1'
#
loop_
_entity.id
_entity.type
_entity.pdbx_description
1 polymer ?
#
loop_
_entity_poly.entity_id
_entity_poly.type
_entity_poly.pdbx_seq_one_letter_code
_entity_poly.pdbx_strand_id
1 'polypeptide(L)' 'MLYRTLLKLKERNGLTDDLKNKIDIFFATGRITEEQYNELMDINKEEEPKTETN' A
#
# COMPACT_ATOMS: atom_id res chain seq x y z
N MET A 1 9.05 -0.86 -11.88
CA MET A 1 8.08 -1.85 -11.36
C MET A 1 6.93 -1.11 -10.70
N LEU A 2 5.69 -1.49 -11.02
CA LEU A 2 4.46 -0.79 -10.65
C LEU A 2 4.35 -0.52 -9.14
N TYR A 3 4.64 -1.53 -8.32
CA TYR A 3 4.65 -1.44 -6.86
C TYR A 3 5.52 -0.30 -6.32
N ARG A 4 6.78 -0.18 -6.78
CA ARG A 4 7.69 0.90 -6.33
C ARG A 4 7.18 2.29 -6.69
N THR A 5 6.45 2.41 -7.81
CA THR A 5 5.83 3.68 -8.20
C THR A 5 4.69 4.04 -7.27
N LEU A 6 3.81 3.08 -6.93
CA LEU A 6 2.72 3.27 -5.98
C LEU A 6 3.24 3.60 -4.58
N LEU A 7 4.29 2.91 -4.12
CA LEU A 7 4.93 3.14 -2.83
C LEU A 7 5.49 4.57 -2.74
N LYS A 8 6.26 5.02 -3.74
CA LYS A 8 6.77 6.40 -3.77
C LYS A 8 5.67 7.45 -3.86
N LEU A 9 4.56 7.13 -4.54
CA LEU A 9 3.42 8.03 -4.65
C LEU A 9 2.75 8.20 -3.27
N LYS A 10 2.56 7.08 -2.56
CA LYS A 10 2.07 7.04 -1.19
C LYS A 10 2.99 7.80 -0.23
N GLU A 11 4.30 7.60 -0.31
CA GLU A 11 5.27 8.31 0.54
C GLU A 11 5.25 9.83 0.33
N ARG A 12 4.97 10.30 -0.90
CA ARG A 12 4.95 11.73 -1.23
C ARG A 12 3.61 12.41 -0.95
N ASN A 13 2.51 11.74 -1.28
CA ASN A 13 1.17 12.34 -1.29
C ASN A 13 0.24 11.76 -0.20
N GLY A 14 0.68 10.71 0.49
CA GLY A 14 -0.16 9.91 1.36
C GLY A 14 -1.05 8.92 0.60
N LEU A 15 -1.78 8.12 1.36
CA LEU A 15 -2.77 7.18 0.83
C LEU A 15 -4.10 7.91 0.57
N THR A 16 -4.16 8.63 -0.54
CA THR A 16 -5.39 9.33 -0.99
C THR A 16 -6.40 8.35 -1.56
N ASP A 17 -7.68 8.73 -1.60
CA ASP A 17 -8.73 7.85 -2.13
C ASP A 17 -8.55 7.53 -3.62
N ASP A 18 -7.98 8.45 -4.40
CA ASP A 18 -7.58 8.18 -5.80
C ASP A 18 -6.47 7.12 -5.88
N LEU A 19 -5.50 7.16 -4.96
CA LEU A 19 -4.44 6.16 -4.89
C LEU A 19 -4.99 4.80 -4.46
N LYS A 20 -5.91 4.76 -3.48
CA LYS A 20 -6.61 3.54 -3.06
C LYS A 20 -7.34 2.88 -4.23
N ASN A 21 -8.17 3.65 -4.94
CA ASN A 21 -8.89 3.16 -6.12
C ASN A 21 -7.94 2.61 -7.19
N LYS A 22 -6.79 3.26 -7.41
CA LYS A 22 -5.77 2.76 -8.34
C LYS A 22 -5.16 1.45 -7.86
N ILE A 23 -4.81 1.34 -6.58
CA ILE A 23 -4.27 0.13 -5.98
C ILE A 23 -5.28 -1.03 -6.09
N ASP A 24 -6.56 -0.79 -5.82
CA ASP A 24 -7.65 -1.77 -5.98
C ASP A 24 -7.76 -2.27 -7.43
N ILE A 25 -7.71 -1.38 -8.42
CA ILE A 25 -7.74 -1.74 -9.84
C ILE A 25 -6.51 -2.59 -10.20
N PHE A 26 -5.32 -2.23 -9.71
CA PHE A 26 -4.09 -2.99 -9.98
C PHE A 26 -4.12 -4.37 -9.33
N PHE A 27 -4.74 -4.50 -8.16
CA PHE A 27 -4.94 -5.79 -7.51
C PHE A 27 -5.97 -6.65 -8.25
N ALA A 28 -7.13 -6.10 -8.59
CA ALA A 28 -8.18 -6.79 -9.34
C ALA A 28 -7.72 -7.26 -10.73
N THR A 29 -6.79 -6.52 -11.34
CA THR A 29 -6.18 -6.89 -12.64
C THR A 29 -4.97 -7.84 -12.49
N GLY A 30 -4.61 -8.25 -11.28
CA GLY A 30 -3.48 -9.15 -11.01
C GLY A 30 -2.11 -8.54 -11.29
N ARG A 31 -2.00 -7.21 -11.30
CA ARG A 31 -0.74 -6.48 -11.56
C ARG A 31 0.14 -6.36 -10.32
N ILE A 32 -0.45 -6.52 -9.13
CA ILE A 32 0.23 -6.58 -7.83
C ILE A 32 -0.30 -7.78 -7.04
N THR A 33 0.52 -8.30 -6.13
CA THR A 33 0.12 -9.38 -5.23
C THR A 33 -0.68 -8.87 -4.04
N GLU A 34 -1.32 -9.77 -3.31
CA GLU A 34 -2.04 -9.43 -2.08
C GLU A 34 -1.11 -8.83 -1.01
N GLU A 35 0.12 -9.34 -0.89
CA GLU A 35 1.14 -8.78 0.00
C GLU A 35 1.46 -7.32 -0.33
N GLN A 36 1.70 -7.04 -1.62
CA GLN A 36 1.95 -5.68 -2.11
C GLN A 36 0.73 -4.77 -1.90
N TYR A 37 -0.48 -5.29 -2.09
CA TYR A 37 -1.72 -4.58 -1.81
C TYR A 37 -1.82 -4.19 -0.34
N ASN A 38 -1.62 -5.13 0.57
CA ASN A 38 -1.70 -4.89 2.01
C ASN A 38 -0.68 -3.86 2.49
N GLU A 39 0.57 -3.97 2.01
CA GLU A 39 1.62 -2.97 2.30
C GLU A 39 1.27 -1.57 1.76
N LEU A 40 0.70 -1.50 0.56
CA LEU A 40 0.30 -0.22 -0.03
C LEU A 40 -0.91 0.38 0.70
N MET A 41 -1.88 -0.44 1.11
CA MET A 41 -3.09 -0.01 1.79
C MET A 41 -2.93 0.19 3.31
N ASP A 42 -1.73 -0.03 3.87
CA ASP A 42 -1.50 -0.05 5.34
C ASP A 42 -2.44 -1.00 6.06
N ILE A 43 -2.86 -2.08 5.39
CA ILE A 43 -3.66 -3.14 5.98
C ILE A 43 -2.69 -3.98 6.79
N ASN A 44 -2.50 -3.57 8.04
CA ASN A 44 -1.80 -4.38 9.03
C ASN A 44 -2.57 -5.68 9.19
N LYS A 45 -2.08 -6.76 8.56
CA LYS A 45 -2.49 -8.12 8.91
C LYS A 45 -1.92 -8.40 10.30
N GLU A 46 -2.70 -8.04 11.30
CA GLU A 46 -2.55 -8.38 12.72
C GLU A 46 -1.19 -8.03 13.37
N GLU A 47 -1.25 -7.02 14.24
CA GLU A 47 -0.40 -6.84 15.42
C GLU A 47 1.11 -7.07 15.31
N GLU A 48 1.86 -6.01 15.03
CA GLU A 48 2.99 -5.68 15.91
C GLU A 48 2.81 -4.24 16.39
N PRO A 49 2.87 -3.98 17.72
CA PRO A 49 2.90 -2.62 18.21
C PRO A 49 4.15 -1.97 17.64
N LYS A 50 3.96 -0.85 16.92
CA LYS A 50 5.05 0.07 16.59
C LYS A 50 5.85 0.28 17.87
N THR A 51 7.05 -0.30 17.93
CA THR A 51 8.01 0.02 18.95
C THR A 51 8.35 1.49 18.75
N GLU A 52 7.72 2.33 19.57
CA GLU A 52 8.17 3.68 19.82
C GLU A 52 9.57 3.57 20.41
N THR A 53 10.58 3.77 19.56
CA THR A 53 11.94 4.02 20.00
C THR A 53 11.93 5.39 20.69
N ASN A 54 11.93 5.39 22.01
CA ASN A 54 12.14 6.57 22.85
C ASN A 54 13.39 6.34 23.71
#